data_AF-A0A845LDF9-F1
#
_entry.id   AF-A0A845LDF9-F1
#
_cell.length_a   1.000
_cell.length_b   1.000
_cell.length_c   1.000
_cell.angle_alpha   90.00
_cell.angle_beta   90.00
_cell.angle_gamma   90.00
#
_symmetry.space_group_name_H-M   'P 1'
#
loop_
_entity.id
_entity.type
_entity.pdbx_description
1 polymer ?
#
loop_
_entity_poly.entity_id
_entity_poly.type
_entity_poly.pdbx_seq_one_letter_code
_entity_poly.pdbx_strand_id
1 'polypeptide(L)'
;MSERQQEIRKERKADQLVALTGTLAACEKTAQRIQDFLDEVKASGIKPPVEVYKLLEEEMDTLKSLAKEFEADIEKMKNAESGDR
;
A
#
# COMPACT_ATOMS: atom_id res chain seq x y z
N MET A 1 25.63 23.43 2.56
CA MET A 1 24.85 22.46 3.36
C MET A 1 25.76 21.95 4.45
N SER A 2 25.37 22.08 5.72
CA SER A 2 26.13 21.51 6.85
C SER A 2 25.91 19.99 6.93
N GLU A 3 26.88 19.23 7.44
CA GLU A 3 26.78 17.79 7.71
C GLU A 3 25.51 17.44 8.50
N ARG A 4 25.21 18.23 9.55
CA ARG A 4 23.98 18.10 10.34
C ARG A 4 22.71 18.21 9.50
N GLN A 5 22.70 19.09 8.50
CA GLN A 5 21.54 19.24 7.61
C GLN A 5 21.41 18.04 6.65
N GLN A 6 22.50 17.36 6.31
CA GLN A 6 22.47 16.14 5.49
C GLN A 6 21.96 14.94 6.30
N GLU A 7 22.39 14.79 7.56
CA GLU A 7 21.90 13.75 8.46
C GLU A 7 20.39 13.84 8.70
N ILE A 8 19.89 15.03 9.06
CA ILE A 8 18.45 15.26 9.25
C ILE A 8 17.64 14.92 7.98
N ARG A 9 18.19 15.19 6.79
CA ARG A 9 17.54 14.84 5.52
C ARG A 9 17.50 13.33 5.30
N LYS A 10 18.56 12.61 5.66
CA LYS A 10 18.62 11.13 5.56
C LYS A 10 17.63 10.48 6.51
N GLU A 11 17.60 10.89 7.76
CA GLU A 11 16.66 10.37 8.76
C GLU A 11 15.20 10.56 8.32
N ARG A 12 14.83 11.78 7.90
CA ARG A 12 13.47 12.06 7.42
C ARG A 12 13.07 11.21 6.21
N LYS A 13 14.00 10.95 5.28
CA LYS A 13 13.73 10.09 4.13
C LYS A 13 13.54 8.64 4.55
N ALA A 14 14.35 8.15 5.49
CA ALA A 14 14.19 6.80 6.04
C ALA A 14 12.83 6.63 6.73
N ASP A 15 12.41 7.60 7.54
CA ASP A 15 11.10 7.60 8.20
C ASP A 15 9.95 7.59 7.18
N GLN A 16 10.05 8.40 6.13
CA GLN A 16 9.08 8.42 5.03
C GLN A 16 9.02 7.07 4.30
N LEU A 17 10.16 6.45 4.02
CA LEU A 17 10.23 5.15 3.36
C LEU A 17 9.57 4.05 4.22
N VAL A 18 9.81 4.07 5.53
CA VAL A 18 9.16 3.14 6.48
C VAL A 18 7.64 3.35 6.48
N ALA A 19 7.18 4.59 6.53
CA ALA A 19 5.75 4.91 6.52
C ALA A 19 5.06 4.45 5.23
N LEU A 20 5.65 4.72 4.06
CA LEU A 20 5.12 4.28 2.77
C LEU A 20 5.09 2.76 2.67
N THR A 21 6.17 2.08 3.05
CA THR A 21 6.23 0.62 3.01
C THR A 21 5.19 -0.02 3.94
N GLY A 22 4.99 0.55 5.13
CA GLY A 22 3.95 0.11 6.06
C GLY A 22 2.53 0.31 5.50
N THR A 23 2.31 1.42 4.78
CA THR A 23 1.02 1.73 4.18
C THR A 23 0.71 0.81 2.99
N LEU A 24 1.71 0.54 2.14
CA LEU A 24 1.62 -0.45 1.06
C LEU A 24 1.18 -1.82 1.61
N ALA A 25 1.89 -2.33 2.61
CA ALA A 25 1.58 -3.62 3.22
C ALA A 25 0.15 -3.66 3.84
N ALA A 26 -0.32 -2.53 4.37
CA ALA A 26 -1.67 -2.42 4.90
C ALA A 26 -2.74 -2.49 3.78
N CYS A 27 -2.51 -1.82 2.64
CA CYS A 27 -3.40 -1.88 1.48
C CYS A 27 -3.51 -3.30 0.95
N GLU A 28 -2.38 -3.97 0.69
CA GLU A 28 -2.34 -5.34 0.18
C GLU A 28 -3.04 -6.32 1.13
N LYS A 29 -2.73 -6.24 2.42
CA LYS A 29 -3.33 -7.13 3.44
C LYS A 29 -4.83 -6.92 3.57
N THR A 30 -5.31 -5.68 3.43
CA THR A 30 -6.74 -5.37 3.51
C THR A 30 -7.47 -5.89 2.27
N ALA A 31 -6.90 -5.68 1.08
CA ALA A 31 -7.43 -6.24 -0.16
C ALA A 31 -7.51 -7.78 -0.09
N GLN A 32 -6.47 -8.45 0.43
CA GLN A 32 -6.47 -9.90 0.60
C GLN A 32 -7.56 -10.36 1.58
N ARG A 33 -7.74 -9.66 2.71
CA ARG A 33 -8.79 -10.00 3.67
C ARG A 33 -10.21 -9.88 3.09
N ILE A 34 -10.44 -8.89 2.23
CA ILE A 34 -11.71 -8.77 1.52
C ILE A 34 -11.92 -9.97 0.60
N GLN A 35 -10.90 -10.34 -0.17
CA GLN A 35 -10.95 -11.51 -1.06
C GLN A 35 -11.22 -12.80 -0.27
N ASP A 36 -10.48 -13.04 0.82
CA ASP A 36 -10.65 -14.22 1.68
C ASP A 36 -12.08 -14.29 2.23
N PHE A 37 -12.63 -13.17 2.70
CA PHE A 37 -14.01 -13.09 3.17
C PHE A 37 -15.02 -13.46 2.08
N LEU A 38 -14.87 -12.91 0.87
CA LEU A 38 -15.77 -13.22 -0.25
C LEU A 38 -15.71 -14.71 -0.64
N ASP A 39 -14.53 -15.30 -0.59
CA ASP A 39 -14.31 -16.72 -0.88
C ASP A 39 -14.92 -17.63 0.19
N GLU A 40 -14.76 -17.31 1.48
CA GLU A 40 -15.37 -18.05 2.60
C GLU A 40 -16.90 -18.02 2.53
N VAL A 41 -17.47 -16.84 2.27
CA VAL A 41 -18.92 -16.64 2.12
C VAL A 41 -19.46 -17.46 0.96
N LYS A 42 -18.78 -17.43 -0.18
CA LYS A 42 -19.13 -18.21 -1.38
C LYS A 42 -19.03 -19.71 -1.11
N ALA A 43 -17.97 -20.17 -0.45
CA ALA A 43 -17.79 -21.57 -0.07
C ALA A 43 -18.87 -22.07 0.90
N SER A 44 -19.37 -21.17 1.76
CA SER A 44 -20.47 -21.44 2.69
C SER A 44 -21.85 -21.44 2.04
N GLY A 45 -21.96 -21.14 0.74
CA GLY A 45 -23.24 -21.03 0.03
C GLY A 45 -24.05 -19.79 0.39
N ILE A 46 -23.47 -18.85 1.13
CA ILE A 46 -24.11 -17.59 1.50
C ILE A 46 -24.05 -16.66 0.30
N LYS A 47 -25.18 -16.02 -0.01
CA LYS A 47 -25.26 -15.00 -1.05
C LYS A 47 -25.46 -13.63 -0.40
N PRO A 48 -24.39 -12.86 -0.20
CA PRO A 48 -24.50 -11.45 0.15
C PRO A 48 -25.42 -10.69 -0.80
N PRO A 49 -26.08 -9.62 -0.32
CA PRO A 49 -26.73 -8.66 -1.20
C PRO A 49 -25.76 -8.17 -2.28
N VAL A 50 -26.27 -7.93 -3.49
CA VAL A 50 -25.46 -7.51 -4.64
C VAL A 50 -24.72 -6.21 -4.35
N GLU A 51 -25.34 -5.31 -3.59
CA GLU A 51 -24.77 -4.03 -3.16
C GLU A 51 -23.54 -4.24 -2.27
N VAL A 52 -23.54 -5.27 -1.42
CA VAL A 52 -22.40 -5.59 -0.55
C VAL A 52 -21.24 -6.13 -1.37
N TYR A 53 -21.50 -7.01 -2.34
CA TYR A 53 -20.46 -7.50 -3.26
C TYR A 53 -19.79 -6.35 -4.02
N LYS A 54 -20.59 -5.48 -4.63
CA LYS A 54 -20.07 -4.33 -5.41
C LYS A 54 -19.21 -3.41 -4.55
N LEU A 55 -19.67 -3.06 -3.36
CA LEU A 55 -18.91 -2.21 -2.44
C LEU A 55 -17.55 -2.83 -2.08
N LEU A 56 -17.51 -4.13 -1.82
CA LEU A 56 -16.27 -4.83 -1.48
C LEU A 56 -15.33 -4.96 -2.68
N GLU A 57 -15.85 -5.16 -3.90
CA GLU A 57 -15.06 -5.15 -5.14
C GLU A 57 -14.46 -3.76 -5.40
N GLU A 58 -15.26 -2.69 -5.28
CA GLU A 58 -14.80 -1.30 -5.45
C GLU A 58 -13.72 -0.91 -4.43
N GLU A 59 -13.90 -1.30 -3.17
CA GLU A 59 -12.91 -1.06 -2.11
C GLU A 59 -11.60 -1.82 -2.40
N MET A 60 -11.70 -3.08 -2.81
CA MET A 60 -10.53 -3.87 -3.18
C MET A 60 -9.76 -3.26 -4.36
N ASP A 61 -10.47 -2.78 -5.39
CA ASP A 61 -9.85 -2.11 -6.55
C ASP A 61 -9.16 -0.80 -6.16
N THR A 62 -9.76 -0.04 -5.25
CA THR A 62 -9.17 1.17 -4.67
C THR A 62 -7.88 0.84 -3.92
N LEU A 63 -7.91 -0.18 -3.05
CA LEU A 63 -6.74 -0.61 -2.28
C LEU A 63 -5.60 -1.10 -3.18
N LYS A 64 -5.91 -1.86 -4.24
CA LYS A 64 -4.92 -2.32 -5.23
C LYS A 64 -4.33 -1.16 -6.03
N SER A 65 -5.12 -0.15 -6.35
CA SER A 65 -4.65 1.04 -7.07
C SER A 65 -3.71 1.86 -6.18
N LEU A 66 -4.08 2.09 -4.92
CA LEU A 66 -3.23 2.74 -3.94
C LEU A 66 -1.92 1.98 -3.70
N ALA A 67 -1.97 0.65 -3.62
CA ALA A 67 -0.76 -0.16 -3.47
C ALA A 67 0.24 0.09 -4.62
N LYS A 68 -0.23 0.11 -5.87
CA LYS A 68 0.62 0.42 -7.05
C LYS A 68 1.23 1.81 -6.99
N GLU A 69 0.47 2.80 -6.52
CA GLU A 69 0.98 4.17 -6.33
C GLU A 69 2.08 4.21 -5.27
N PHE A 70 1.87 3.54 -4.13
CA PHE A 70 2.88 3.46 -3.07
C PHE A 70 4.13 2.70 -3.52
N GLU A 71 4.00 1.62 -4.28
CA GLU A 71 5.14 0.91 -4.88
C GLU A 71 5.96 1.85 -5.77
N ALA A 72 5.31 2.58 -6.67
CA ALA A 72 5.97 3.53 -7.55
C ALA A 72 6.69 4.65 -6.78
N ASP A 73 6.10 5.16 -5.70
CA ASP A 73 6.71 6.20 -4.88
C ASP A 73 7.90 5.67 -4.05
N ILE A 74 7.81 4.44 -3.54
CA ILE A 74 8.92 3.75 -2.89
C ILE A 74 10.09 3.55 -3.88
N GLU A 75 9.82 3.13 -5.11
CA GLU A 75 10.85 2.96 -6.14
C GLU A 75 11.53 4.29 -6.50
N LYS A 76 10.75 5.36 -6.69
CA LYS A 76 11.31 6.71 -6.93
C LYS A 76 12.21 7.16 -5.78
N MET A 77 11.80 6.93 -4.53
CA MET A 77 12.58 7.29 -3.35
C MET A 77 13.90 6.52 -3.27
N LYS A 78 13.89 5.21 -3.55
CA LYS A 78 15.10 4.38 -3.60
C LYS A 78 16.03 4.79 -4.75
N ASN A 79 15.50 5.05 -5.94
CA ASN A 79 16.30 5.42 -7.11
C ASN A 79 16.92 6.81 -7.00
N ALA A 80 16.30 7.73 -6.25
CA ALA A 80 16.88 9.03 -5.94
C ALA A 80 18.16 8.94 -5.08
N GLU A 81 18.48 7.78 -4.49
CA GLU A 81 19.75 7.54 -3.78
C GLU A 81 20.86 7.04 -4.72
N SER A 82 20.51 6.48 -5.88
CA SER A 82 21.44 5.88 -6.84
C SER A 82 22.09 6.88 -7.80
N GLY A 83 21.49 8.08 -7.94
CA GLY A 83 21.86 9.07 -8.95
C GLY A 83 22.77 10.22 -8.48
N ASP A 84 23.27 10.18 -7.24
CA ASP A 84 24.09 11.25 -6.64
C ASP A 84 25.58 10.85 -6.52
N ARG A 85 26.10 10.10 -7.51
CA ARG A 85 27.53 9.73 -7.63
C ARG A 85 28.23 10.51 -8.73
#